data_AF-A0A836R9N1-F1
#
_entry.id   AF-A0A836R9N1-F1
#
_cell.length_a   1.000
_cell.length_b   1.000
_cell.length_c   1.000
_cell.angle_alpha   90.00
_cell.angle_beta   90.00
_cell.angle_gamma   90.00
#
_symmetry.space_group_name_H-M   'P 1'
#
loop_
_entity.id
_entity.type
_entity.pdbx_description
1 polymer ?
#
loop_
_entity_poly.entity_id
_entity_poly.type
_entity_poly.pdbx_seq_one_letter_code
_entity_poly.pdbx_strand_id
1 'polypeptide(L)'
;AWAILFGMLWGLGNLTFGLSVRYLGMALGYAVALGFCMTFGTLIPPVFQGKVGQIVSSASGLTILAGVAACLGGIGLCGLAGMRKEEELTEAEKQESVGEFALGKGFAVATMAGVLSACFAFGLAAGEPIADVSKAMGTEPVFSNNAVLVVILVGGFVSNAAWCVLLNVRNRSGGDYLSGPLVRQLRNYVLSALGGVIWYGQFFFYGMGTTKLGEKYGFSSWSIHMAFIIVFSNLWGLYFHEWRGTSRKTQGLVWAGLLTLIGSTMVIGYGNYLATG
;
A
#
# COMPACT_ATOMS: atom_id res chain seq x y z
N ALA A 1 2.31 -21.11 8.60
CA ALA A 1 3.29 -20.39 9.44
C ALA A 1 3.82 -19.12 8.76
N TRP A 2 4.46 -19.23 7.58
CA TRP A 2 5.01 -18.08 6.84
C TRP A 2 4.00 -16.97 6.54
N ALA A 3 2.79 -17.29 6.08
CA ALA A 3 1.75 -16.28 5.84
C ALA A 3 1.40 -15.45 7.10
N ILE A 4 1.38 -16.07 8.28
CA ILE A 4 1.14 -15.37 9.56
C ILE A 4 2.34 -14.48 9.91
N LEU A 5 3.57 -14.99 9.76
CA LEU A 5 4.79 -14.23 10.03
C LEU A 5 4.89 -12.98 9.15
N PHE A 6 4.64 -13.14 7.85
CA PHE A 6 4.61 -12.02 6.92
C PHE A 6 3.46 -11.06 7.22
N GLY A 7 2.30 -11.56 7.67
CA GLY A 7 1.23 -10.74 8.21
C GLY A 7 1.66 -9.92 9.42
N MET A 8 2.37 -10.52 10.37
CA MET A 8 2.91 -9.82 11.55
C MET A 8 3.88 -8.71 11.15
N LEU A 9 4.79 -8.97 10.21
CA LEU A 9 5.73 -7.97 9.67
C LEU A 9 5.00 -6.84 8.95
N TRP A 10 3.99 -7.16 8.13
CA TRP A 10 3.14 -6.16 7.49
C TRP A 10 2.40 -5.29 8.53
N GLY A 11 1.91 -5.90 9.61
CA GLY A 11 1.29 -5.16 10.71
C GLY A 11 2.24 -4.13 11.33
N LEU A 12 3.52 -4.47 11.52
CA LEU A 12 4.56 -3.52 11.95
C LEU A 12 4.82 -2.45 10.89
N GLY A 13 4.79 -2.83 9.61
CA GLY A 13 4.88 -1.90 8.47
C GLY A 13 3.83 -0.79 8.55
N ASN A 14 2.57 -1.13 8.81
CA ASN A 14 1.47 -0.16 8.95
C ASN A 14 1.70 0.82 10.11
N LEU A 15 2.24 0.36 11.25
CA LEU A 15 2.58 1.23 12.37
C LEU A 15 3.69 2.22 11.99
N THR A 16 4.74 1.73 11.33
CA THR A 16 5.85 2.57 10.87
C THR A 16 5.45 3.51 9.74
N PHE A 17 4.45 3.15 8.93
CA PHE A 17 3.92 4.02 7.88
C PHE A 17 3.29 5.30 8.44
N GLY A 18 2.52 5.18 9.53
CA GLY A 18 1.99 6.37 10.23
C GLY A 18 3.11 7.27 10.76
N LEU A 19 4.19 6.68 11.28
CA LEU A 19 5.37 7.42 11.75
C LEU A 19 6.16 8.06 10.60
N SER A 20 6.26 7.43 9.43
CA SER A 20 6.95 8.04 8.29
C SER A 20 6.22 9.28 7.80
N VAL A 21 4.89 9.24 7.76
CA VAL A 21 4.06 10.41 7.43
C VAL A 21 4.27 11.53 8.45
N ARG A 22 4.35 11.19 9.74
CA ARG A 22 4.64 12.15 10.81
C ARG A 22 6.02 12.79 10.68
N TYR A 23 7.06 12.08 10.25
CA TYR A 23 8.42 12.62 10.17
C TYR A 23 8.79 13.26 8.83
N LEU A 24 8.17 12.84 7.73
CA LEU A 24 8.45 13.32 6.37
C LEU A 24 7.35 14.21 5.78
N GLY A 25 6.20 14.33 6.44
CA GLY A 25 4.99 14.89 5.85
C GLY A 25 4.27 13.87 4.95
N MET A 26 3.01 14.18 4.62
CA MET A 26 2.15 13.27 3.85
C MET A 26 2.73 12.94 2.47
N ALA A 27 3.23 13.95 1.76
CA ALA A 27 3.77 13.79 0.42
C ALA A 27 4.94 12.81 0.33
N LEU A 28 6.02 13.13 1.03
CA LEU A 28 7.27 12.37 0.96
C LEU A 28 7.14 11.03 1.70
N GLY A 29 6.41 11.01 2.83
CA GLY A 29 6.13 9.78 3.57
C GLY A 29 5.42 8.72 2.72
N TYR A 30 4.35 9.09 2.02
CA TYR A 30 3.63 8.16 1.14
C TYR A 30 4.48 7.75 -0.06
N ALA A 31 5.13 8.69 -0.74
CA ALA A 31 5.90 8.39 -1.95
C ALA A 31 7.04 7.40 -1.68
N VAL A 32 7.81 7.62 -0.61
CA VAL A 32 8.92 6.74 -0.23
C VAL A 32 8.37 5.37 0.20
N ALA A 33 7.44 5.33 1.15
CA ALA A 33 6.96 4.06 1.69
C ALA A 33 6.21 3.22 0.63
N LEU A 34 5.36 3.83 -0.19
CA LEU A 34 4.66 3.13 -1.28
C LEU A 34 5.61 2.73 -2.40
N GLY A 35 6.61 3.55 -2.75
CA GLY A 35 7.63 3.19 -3.73
C GLY A 35 8.43 1.96 -3.31
N PHE A 36 8.86 1.90 -2.05
CA PHE A 36 9.51 0.71 -1.47
C PHE A 36 8.55 -0.49 -1.42
N CYS A 37 7.32 -0.32 -0.94
CA CYS A 37 6.32 -1.39 -0.88
C CYS A 37 6.02 -2.00 -2.25
N MET A 38 5.86 -1.14 -3.25
CA MET A 38 5.63 -1.54 -4.63
C MET A 38 6.84 -2.29 -5.20
N THR A 39 8.05 -1.74 -5.05
CA THR A 39 9.29 -2.34 -5.58
C THR A 39 9.53 -3.71 -4.98
N PHE A 40 9.54 -3.80 -3.65
CA PHE A 40 9.85 -5.04 -2.95
C PHE A 40 8.71 -6.06 -3.11
N GLY A 41 7.45 -5.62 -3.00
CA GLY A 41 6.29 -6.51 -3.15
C GLY A 41 6.16 -7.08 -4.55
N THR A 42 6.66 -6.39 -5.58
CA THR A 42 6.63 -6.87 -6.97
C THR A 42 7.82 -7.74 -7.32
N LEU A 43 9.04 -7.34 -6.95
CA LEU A 43 10.27 -7.95 -7.45
C LEU A 43 10.76 -9.13 -6.60
N ILE A 44 10.54 -9.09 -5.29
CA ILE A 44 11.07 -10.12 -4.37
C ILE A 44 10.36 -11.49 -4.53
N PRO A 45 9.03 -11.60 -4.67
CA PRO A 45 8.41 -12.92 -4.80
C PRO A 45 8.94 -13.71 -6.01
N PRO A 46 9.07 -13.12 -7.22
CA PRO A 46 9.70 -13.81 -8.35
C PRO A 46 11.16 -14.20 -8.14
N VAL A 47 11.93 -13.42 -7.37
CA VAL A 47 13.32 -13.76 -6.98
C VAL A 47 13.35 -15.04 -6.17
N PHE A 48 12.52 -15.13 -5.13
CA PHE A 48 12.44 -16.32 -4.28
C PHE A 48 11.88 -17.54 -5.03
N GLN A 49 10.99 -17.32 -6.00
CA GLN A 49 10.43 -18.39 -6.84
C GLN A 49 11.38 -18.84 -7.97
N GLY A 50 12.56 -18.22 -8.11
CA GLY A 50 13.52 -18.53 -9.19
C GLY A 50 13.04 -18.15 -10.59
N LYS A 51 12.03 -17.27 -10.71
CA LYS A 51 11.40 -16.88 -11.99
C LYS A 51 12.07 -15.68 -12.67
N VAL A 52 13.09 -15.08 -12.05
CA VAL A 52 13.76 -13.86 -12.55
C VAL A 52 14.33 -14.07 -13.96
N GLY A 53 15.01 -15.20 -14.19
CA GLY A 53 15.58 -15.53 -15.49
C GLY A 53 14.54 -15.48 -16.62
N GLN A 54 13.35 -16.05 -16.37
CA GLN A 54 12.23 -16.06 -17.32
C GLN A 54 11.65 -14.66 -17.55
N ILE A 55 11.60 -13.83 -16.51
CA ILE A 55 11.11 -12.45 -16.61
C ILE A 55 12.06 -11.61 -17.47
N VAL A 56 13.38 -11.68 -17.21
CA VAL A 56 14.35 -10.85 -17.94
C VAL A 56 14.63 -11.34 -19.36
N SER A 57 14.38 -12.63 -19.65
CA SER A 57 14.59 -13.20 -20.98
C SER A 57 13.37 -13.10 -21.90
N SER A 58 12.21 -12.68 -21.39
CA SER A 58 10.97 -12.61 -22.17
C SER A 58 10.58 -11.17 -22.53
N ALA A 59 10.05 -10.98 -23.74
CA ALA A 59 9.53 -9.68 -24.18
C ALA A 59 8.42 -9.17 -23.25
N SER A 60 7.55 -10.06 -22.79
CA SER A 60 6.52 -9.78 -21.79
C SER A 60 7.14 -9.29 -20.47
N GLY A 61 8.08 -10.02 -19.90
CA GLY A 61 8.68 -9.66 -18.62
C GLY A 61 9.48 -8.36 -18.68
N LEU A 62 10.23 -8.11 -19.75
CA LEU A 62 10.91 -6.83 -19.97
C LEU A 62 9.94 -5.65 -20.10
N THR A 63 8.82 -5.86 -20.78
CA THR A 63 7.76 -4.84 -20.90
C THR A 63 7.13 -4.54 -19.54
N ILE A 64 6.87 -5.57 -18.73
CA ILE A 64 6.36 -5.41 -17.37
C ILE A 64 7.37 -4.65 -16.50
N LEU A 65 8.66 -5.01 -16.55
CA LEU A 65 9.72 -4.31 -15.80
C LEU A 65 9.83 -2.84 -16.22
N ALA A 66 9.70 -2.52 -17.50
CA ALA A 66 9.64 -1.13 -17.99
C ALA A 66 8.43 -0.39 -17.40
N GLY A 67 7.27 -1.05 -17.32
CA GLY A 67 6.09 -0.54 -16.66
C GLY A 67 6.29 -0.32 -15.15
N VAL A 68 6.93 -1.24 -14.44
CA VAL A 68 7.29 -1.09 -13.02
C VAL A 68 8.21 0.13 -12.84
N ALA A 69 9.23 0.29 -13.68
CA ALA A 69 10.12 1.44 -13.64
C ALA A 69 9.38 2.77 -13.89
N ALA A 70 8.46 2.80 -14.88
CA ALA A 70 7.62 3.95 -15.14
C ALA A 70 6.70 4.26 -13.95
N CYS A 71 6.13 3.25 -13.30
CA CYS A 71 5.30 3.43 -12.11
C CYS A 71 6.11 4.07 -10.98
N LEU A 72 7.34 3.61 -10.71
CA LEU A 72 8.24 4.25 -9.73
C LEU A 72 8.55 5.70 -10.09
N GLY A 73 8.76 6.00 -11.37
CA GLY A 73 8.88 7.38 -11.86
C GLY A 73 7.64 8.22 -11.55
N GLY A 74 6.44 7.68 -11.77
CA GLY A 74 5.17 8.32 -11.43
C GLY A 74 5.02 8.60 -9.92
N ILE A 75 5.37 7.62 -9.07
CA ILE A 75 5.41 7.81 -7.61
C ILE A 75 6.37 8.93 -7.23
N GLY A 76 7.56 8.96 -7.85
CA GLY A 76 8.55 10.02 -7.67
C GLY A 76 8.00 11.40 -8.04
N LEU A 77 7.31 11.54 -9.18
CA LEU A 77 6.70 12.79 -9.61
C LEU A 77 5.60 13.27 -8.64
N CYS A 78 4.74 12.37 -8.17
CA CYS A 78 3.72 12.69 -7.15
C CYS A 78 4.37 13.11 -5.82
N GLY A 79 5.44 12.42 -5.40
CA GLY A 79 6.22 12.80 -4.22
C GLY A 79 6.84 14.19 -4.34
N LEU A 80 7.46 14.49 -5.49
CA LEU A 80 8.02 15.81 -5.79
C LEU A 80 6.95 16.91 -5.82
N ALA A 81 5.76 16.62 -6.36
CA ALA A 81 4.64 17.55 -6.34
C ALA A 81 4.21 17.87 -4.91
N GLY A 82 4.08 16.86 -4.07
CA GLY A 82 3.70 17.07 -2.68
C GLY A 82 4.79 17.76 -1.84
N MET A 83 6.08 17.52 -2.13
CA MET A 83 7.18 18.29 -1.51
C MET A 83 7.11 19.78 -1.89
N ARG A 84 6.91 20.09 -3.17
CA ARG A 84 6.75 21.49 -3.61
C ARG A 84 5.51 22.14 -3.00
N LYS A 85 4.42 21.40 -2.86
CA LYS A 85 3.23 21.89 -2.15
C LYS A 85 3.58 22.26 -0.71
N GLU A 86 4.32 21.42 0.01
CA GLU A 86 4.75 21.72 1.37
C GLU A 86 5.63 22.98 1.42
N GLU A 87 6.54 23.17 0.47
CA GLU A 87 7.38 24.37 0.37
C GLU A 87 6.55 25.66 0.16
N GLU A 88 5.47 25.57 -0.63
CA GLU A 88 4.55 26.65 -0.97
C GLU A 88 3.57 27.03 0.15
N LEU A 89 3.42 26.20 1.20
CA LEU A 89 2.61 26.51 2.37
C LEU A 89 3.25 27.62 3.23
N THR A 90 2.41 28.43 3.87
CA THR A 90 2.88 29.45 4.82
C THR A 90 3.45 28.81 6.08
N GLU A 91 4.29 29.55 6.82
CA GLU A 91 4.91 29.02 8.04
C GLU A 91 3.89 28.66 9.14
N ALA A 92 2.73 29.33 9.14
CA ALA A 92 1.60 28.98 10.03
C ALA A 92 0.94 27.65 9.64
N GLU A 93 0.79 27.39 8.33
CA GLU A 93 0.25 26.12 7.81
C GLU A 93 1.26 24.97 7.98
N LYS A 94 2.56 25.24 7.86
CA LYS A 94 3.64 24.28 8.12
C LYS A 94 3.76 23.88 9.59
N GLN A 95 3.49 24.80 10.51
CA GLN A 95 3.48 24.50 11.95
C GLN A 95 2.27 23.68 12.37
N GLU A 96 1.14 23.79 11.67
CA GLU A 96 -0.02 22.91 11.85
C GLU A 96 0.22 21.52 11.26
N SER A 97 1.03 21.41 10.20
CA SER A 97 1.28 20.14 9.50
C SER A 97 2.31 19.25 10.19
N VAL A 98 3.42 19.73 10.77
CA VAL A 98 4.39 18.84 11.44
C VAL A 98 5.30 19.52 12.50
N GLY A 99 5.05 19.30 13.80
CA GLY A 99 5.97 19.70 14.88
C GLY A 99 7.23 18.83 15.05
N GLU A 100 7.34 17.69 14.34
CA GLU A 100 8.41 16.70 14.49
C GLU A 100 9.17 16.36 13.19
N PHE A 101 9.18 17.25 12.19
CA PHE A 101 9.81 16.96 10.90
C PHE A 101 11.28 16.58 11.07
N ALA A 102 11.68 15.40 10.58
CA ALA A 102 13.02 14.85 10.75
C ALA A 102 13.41 13.99 9.56
N LEU A 103 14.03 14.61 8.55
CA LEU A 103 14.28 13.98 7.24
C LEU A 103 14.99 12.62 7.33
N GLY A 104 16.12 12.52 8.04
CA GLY A 104 16.89 11.27 8.12
C GLY A 104 16.15 10.14 8.85
N LYS A 105 15.51 10.46 9.99
CA LYS A 105 14.69 9.49 10.75
C LYS A 105 13.47 9.07 9.95
N GLY A 106 12.81 10.03 9.32
CA GLY A 106 11.64 9.81 8.50
C GLY A 106 11.94 8.90 7.31
N PHE A 107 13.06 9.10 6.62
CA PHE A 107 13.44 8.25 5.48
C PHE A 107 13.71 6.81 5.92
N ALA A 108 14.45 6.63 7.02
CA ALA A 108 14.71 5.30 7.58
C ALA A 108 13.40 4.58 7.95
N VAL A 109 12.47 5.28 8.60
CA VAL A 109 11.16 4.74 8.98
C VAL A 109 10.28 4.48 7.76
N ALA A 110 10.32 5.34 6.73
CA ALA A 110 9.57 5.16 5.49
C ALA A 110 10.06 3.95 4.68
N THR A 111 11.38 3.76 4.59
CA THR A 111 11.97 2.57 3.95
C THR A 111 11.57 1.31 4.70
N MET A 112 11.66 1.32 6.04
CA MET A 112 11.22 0.21 6.87
C MET A 112 9.73 -0.09 6.65
N ALA A 113 8.89 0.95 6.66
CA ALA A 113 7.46 0.84 6.41
C ALA A 113 7.17 0.22 5.05
N GLY A 114 7.88 0.63 3.99
CA GLY A 114 7.71 0.08 2.66
C GLY A 114 8.13 -1.39 2.56
N VAL A 115 9.31 -1.75 3.07
CA VAL A 115 9.82 -3.13 3.05
C VAL A 115 8.96 -4.07 3.89
N LEU A 116 8.55 -3.65 5.09
CA LEU A 116 7.65 -4.42 5.93
C LEU A 116 6.25 -4.51 5.31
N SER A 117 5.76 -3.45 4.67
CA SER A 117 4.47 -3.49 3.97
C SER A 117 4.47 -4.47 2.80
N ALA A 118 5.60 -4.60 2.09
CA ALA A 118 5.77 -5.59 1.02
C ALA A 118 5.62 -7.04 1.52
N CYS A 119 5.78 -7.30 2.82
CA CYS A 119 5.55 -8.63 3.39
C CYS A 119 4.11 -9.10 3.17
N PHE A 120 3.13 -8.22 2.96
CA PHE A 120 1.78 -8.67 2.60
C PHE A 120 1.77 -9.47 1.29
N ALA A 121 2.47 -9.00 0.26
CA ALA A 121 2.63 -9.72 -1.00
C ALA A 121 3.35 -11.06 -0.79
N PHE A 122 4.33 -11.11 0.11
CA PHE A 122 5.05 -12.35 0.44
C PHE A 122 4.14 -13.33 1.19
N GLY A 123 3.28 -12.82 2.08
CA GLY A 123 2.27 -13.59 2.79
C GLY A 123 1.27 -14.22 1.83
N LEU A 124 0.85 -13.49 0.80
CA LEU A 124 -0.04 -14.00 -0.24
C LEU A 124 0.61 -15.12 -1.04
N ALA A 125 1.85 -14.91 -1.52
CA ALA A 125 2.61 -15.94 -2.23
C ALA A 125 2.86 -17.18 -1.37
N ALA A 126 3.25 -17.00 -0.10
CA ALA A 126 3.44 -18.10 0.85
C ALA A 126 2.13 -18.79 1.25
N GLY A 127 0.99 -18.16 0.99
CA GLY A 127 -0.33 -18.66 1.27
C GLY A 127 -1.00 -19.41 0.12
N GLU A 128 -0.38 -19.48 -1.07
CA GLU A 128 -0.91 -20.23 -2.22
C GLU A 128 -1.40 -21.66 -1.86
N PRO A 129 -0.67 -22.47 -1.07
CA PRO A 129 -1.16 -23.79 -0.68
C PRO A 129 -2.48 -23.77 0.12
N ILE A 130 -2.74 -22.70 0.88
CA ILE A 130 -4.00 -22.52 1.63
C ILE A 130 -5.14 -22.23 0.64
N ALA A 131 -4.88 -21.42 -0.39
CA ALA A 131 -5.83 -21.18 -1.46
C ALA A 131 -6.16 -22.48 -2.21
N ASP A 132 -5.16 -23.33 -2.48
CA ASP A 132 -5.36 -24.59 -3.21
C ASP A 132 -6.17 -25.62 -2.41
N VAL A 133 -5.92 -25.74 -1.10
CA VAL A 133 -6.78 -26.55 -0.22
C VAL A 133 -8.21 -26.00 -0.20
N SER A 134 -8.38 -24.68 -0.11
CA SER A 134 -9.70 -24.04 -0.15
C SER A 134 -10.46 -24.35 -1.44
N LYS A 135 -9.80 -24.30 -2.60
CA LYS A 135 -10.36 -24.70 -3.91
C LYS A 135 -10.74 -26.19 -3.91
N ALA A 136 -9.87 -27.06 -3.40
CA ALA A 136 -10.11 -28.50 -3.33
C ALA A 136 -11.33 -28.86 -2.44
N MET A 137 -11.66 -27.99 -1.48
CA MET A 137 -12.86 -28.10 -0.64
C MET A 137 -14.13 -27.51 -1.28
N GLY A 138 -14.07 -27.09 -2.54
CA GLY A 138 -15.23 -26.59 -3.30
C GLY A 138 -15.42 -25.07 -3.25
N THR A 139 -14.45 -24.31 -2.75
CA THR A 139 -14.52 -22.84 -2.79
C THR A 139 -14.32 -22.35 -4.22
N GLU A 140 -15.23 -21.48 -4.68
CA GLU A 140 -15.09 -20.80 -5.98
C GLU A 140 -13.71 -20.12 -6.11
N PRO A 141 -12.98 -20.28 -7.23
CA PRO A 141 -11.62 -19.78 -7.39
C PRO A 141 -11.46 -18.28 -7.12
N VAL A 142 -12.50 -17.49 -7.40
CA VAL A 142 -12.50 -16.04 -7.15
C VAL A 142 -12.42 -15.69 -5.65
N PHE A 143 -12.84 -16.60 -4.78
CA PHE A 143 -12.84 -16.42 -3.33
C PHE A 143 -11.74 -17.21 -2.62
N SER A 144 -10.93 -18.02 -3.33
CA SER A 144 -9.92 -18.86 -2.68
C SER A 144 -8.85 -18.06 -1.93
N ASN A 145 -8.53 -16.86 -2.41
CA ASN A 145 -7.60 -15.93 -1.76
C ASN A 145 -8.10 -15.44 -0.39
N ASN A 146 -9.40 -15.48 -0.12
CA ASN A 146 -9.95 -15.03 1.17
C ASN A 146 -9.47 -15.92 2.32
N ALA A 147 -9.30 -17.22 2.08
CA ALA A 147 -8.74 -18.13 3.07
C ALA A 147 -7.31 -17.74 3.46
N VAL A 148 -6.52 -17.30 2.48
CA VAL A 148 -5.16 -16.78 2.69
C VAL A 148 -5.18 -15.48 3.47
N LEU A 149 -6.07 -14.55 3.09
CA LEU A 149 -6.23 -13.26 3.73
C LEU A 149 -6.51 -13.42 5.23
N VAL A 150 -7.42 -14.32 5.64
CA VAL A 150 -7.69 -14.56 7.07
C VAL A 150 -6.41 -14.85 7.85
N VAL A 151 -5.53 -15.70 7.31
CA VAL A 151 -4.29 -16.11 7.97
C VAL A 151 -3.27 -14.96 8.04
N ILE A 152 -3.11 -14.19 6.97
CA ILE A 152 -2.22 -13.01 6.94
C ILE A 152 -2.74 -11.93 7.89
N LEU A 153 -4.03 -11.65 7.85
CA LEU A 153 -4.68 -10.59 8.62
C LEU A 153 -4.66 -10.89 10.13
N VAL A 154 -4.75 -12.15 10.54
CA VAL A 154 -4.52 -12.52 11.95
C VAL A 154 -3.10 -12.14 12.39
N GLY A 155 -2.08 -12.38 11.55
CA GLY A 155 -0.73 -11.92 11.84
C GLY A 155 -0.65 -10.40 11.98
N GLY A 156 -1.22 -9.67 11.02
CA GLY A 156 -1.26 -8.21 11.07
C GLY A 156 -2.00 -7.66 12.29
N PHE A 157 -3.09 -8.32 12.68
CA PHE A 157 -3.85 -8.00 13.88
C PHE A 157 -3.01 -8.17 15.13
N VAL A 158 -2.26 -9.27 15.28
CA VAL A 158 -1.42 -9.51 16.47
C VAL A 158 -0.43 -8.37 16.68
N SER A 159 0.32 -7.97 15.66
CA SER A 159 1.29 -6.86 15.77
C SER A 159 0.62 -5.53 16.12
N ASN A 160 -0.48 -5.19 15.44
CA ASN A 160 -1.19 -3.93 15.69
C ASN A 160 -1.86 -3.92 17.08
N ALA A 161 -2.53 -5.01 17.46
CA ALA A 161 -3.19 -5.14 18.74
C ALA A 161 -2.18 -5.08 19.89
N ALA A 162 -1.04 -5.77 19.78
CA ALA A 162 0.02 -5.72 20.78
C ALA A 162 0.52 -4.28 20.99
N TRP A 163 0.74 -3.54 19.91
CA TRP A 163 1.19 -2.15 20.00
C TRP A 163 0.12 -1.22 20.58
N CYS A 164 -1.13 -1.33 20.13
CA CYS A 164 -2.25 -0.55 20.65
C CYS A 164 -2.48 -0.81 22.14
N VAL A 165 -2.43 -2.07 22.58
CA VAL A 165 -2.54 -2.44 24.01
C VAL A 165 -1.39 -1.85 24.81
N LEU A 166 -0.16 -1.96 24.31
CA LEU A 166 1.02 -1.37 24.97
C LEU A 166 0.89 0.15 25.12
N LEU A 167 0.45 0.85 24.08
CA LEU A 167 0.20 2.30 24.14
C LEU A 167 -0.95 2.65 25.09
N ASN A 168 -2.02 1.88 25.10
CA ASN A 168 -3.14 2.09 26.03
C ASN A 168 -2.72 1.95 27.49
N VAL A 169 -1.92 0.93 27.81
CA VAL A 169 -1.38 0.73 29.16
C VAL A 169 -0.43 1.87 29.52
N ARG A 170 0.50 2.23 28.63
CA ARG A 170 1.48 3.28 28.86
C ARG A 170 0.84 4.66 29.06
N ASN A 171 -0.17 4.98 28.26
CA ASN A 171 -0.86 6.27 28.28
C ASN A 171 -2.04 6.30 29.27
N ARG A 172 -2.35 5.18 29.92
CA ARG A 172 -3.50 5.02 30.84
C ARG A 172 -4.85 5.39 30.21
N SER A 173 -5.00 5.22 28.90
CA SER A 173 -6.20 5.55 28.13
C SER A 173 -7.23 4.42 28.06
N GLY A 174 -7.03 3.31 28.80
CA GLY A 174 -7.98 2.20 28.81
C GLY A 174 -9.38 2.57 29.31
N GLY A 175 -9.49 3.59 30.16
CA GLY A 175 -10.77 4.14 30.61
C GLY A 175 -11.55 4.85 29.51
N ASP A 176 -10.88 5.33 28.45
CA ASP A 176 -11.49 6.15 27.40
C ASP A 176 -12.47 5.37 26.52
N TYR A 177 -12.35 4.05 26.50
CA TYR A 177 -13.33 3.18 25.86
C TYR A 177 -14.68 3.20 26.60
N LEU A 178 -14.71 3.53 27.89
CA LEU A 178 -15.93 3.46 28.71
C LEU A 178 -16.38 4.82 29.26
N SER A 179 -15.53 5.85 29.20
CA SER A 179 -15.72 7.14 29.91
C SER A 179 -16.55 8.20 29.16
N GLY A 180 -17.37 7.82 28.18
CA GLY A 180 -18.14 8.76 27.35
C GLY A 180 -19.64 8.44 27.26
N PRO A 181 -20.47 9.40 26.80
CA PRO A 181 -21.89 9.15 26.52
C PRO A 181 -22.05 7.99 25.54
N LEU A 182 -22.95 7.04 25.85
CA LEU A 182 -23.14 5.80 25.09
C LEU A 182 -23.30 6.05 23.58
N VAL A 183 -24.10 7.04 23.19
CA VAL A 183 -24.34 7.40 21.78
C VAL A 183 -23.05 7.80 21.06
N ARG A 184 -22.16 8.55 21.73
CA ARG A 184 -20.87 8.96 21.15
C ARG A 184 -19.92 7.77 21.01
N GLN A 185 -19.89 6.88 22.00
CA GLN A 185 -19.06 5.67 21.96
C GLN A 185 -19.49 4.71 20.86
N LEU A 186 -20.80 4.43 20.75
CA LEU A 186 -21.33 3.62 19.67
C LEU A 186 -20.97 4.20 18.29
N ARG A 187 -21.10 5.52 18.13
CA ARG A 187 -20.68 6.19 16.89
C ARG A 187 -19.19 6.00 16.62
N ASN A 188 -18.33 6.18 17.61
CA ASN A 188 -16.89 5.99 17.45
C ASN A 188 -16.56 4.54 17.04
N TYR A 189 -17.17 3.55 17.69
CA TYR A 189 -16.96 2.14 17.36
C TYR A 189 -17.45 1.78 15.96
N VAL A 190 -18.63 2.27 15.57
CA VAL A 190 -19.16 2.05 14.22
C VAL A 190 -18.24 2.69 13.18
N LEU A 191 -17.78 3.92 13.40
CA LEU A 191 -16.86 4.59 12.48
C LEU A 191 -15.50 3.87 12.39
N SER A 192 -14.94 3.41 13.52
CA SER A 192 -13.71 2.62 13.52
C SER A 192 -13.88 1.27 12.82
N ALA A 193 -15.01 0.58 13.03
CA ALA A 193 -15.33 -0.67 12.36
C ALA A 193 -15.50 -0.46 10.84
N LEU A 194 -16.22 0.58 10.43
CA LEU A 194 -16.39 0.95 9.02
C LEU A 194 -15.05 1.28 8.36
N GLY A 195 -14.20 2.08 9.03
CA GLY A 195 -12.86 2.38 8.54
C GLY A 195 -12.02 1.12 8.32
N GLY A 196 -12.06 0.19 9.28
CA GLY A 196 -11.43 -1.12 9.15
C GLY A 196 -11.97 -1.92 7.96
N VAL A 197 -13.30 -2.07 7.86
CA VAL A 197 -13.94 -2.82 6.76
C VAL A 197 -13.59 -2.25 5.39
N ILE A 198 -13.64 -0.93 5.23
CA ILE A 198 -13.27 -0.26 3.96
C ILE A 198 -11.80 -0.51 3.64
N TRP A 199 -10.93 -0.37 4.64
CA TRP A 199 -9.50 -0.54 4.45
C TRP A 199 -9.13 -1.98 4.08
N TYR A 200 -9.69 -2.99 4.75
CA TYR A 200 -9.44 -4.39 4.40
C TYR A 200 -10.16 -4.82 3.12
N GLY A 201 -11.28 -4.19 2.80
CA GLY A 201 -12.03 -4.43 1.56
C GLY A 201 -11.14 -4.32 0.32
N GLN A 202 -10.15 -3.42 0.33
CA GLN A 202 -9.19 -3.29 -0.78
C GLN A 202 -8.47 -4.61 -1.10
N PHE A 203 -8.09 -5.40 -0.09
CA PHE A 203 -7.36 -6.65 -0.26
C PHE A 203 -8.27 -7.78 -0.73
N PHE A 204 -9.54 -7.76 -0.31
CA PHE A 204 -10.57 -8.66 -0.83
C PHE A 204 -10.77 -8.44 -2.34
N PHE A 205 -10.98 -7.20 -2.76
CA PHE A 205 -11.12 -6.86 -4.18
C PHE A 205 -9.84 -7.13 -4.97
N TYR A 206 -8.68 -6.86 -4.38
CA TYR A 206 -7.39 -7.24 -4.95
C TYR A 206 -7.32 -8.76 -5.17
N GLY A 207 -7.65 -9.57 -4.17
CA GLY A 207 -7.64 -11.03 -4.26
C GLY A 207 -8.58 -11.57 -5.34
N MET A 208 -9.76 -10.96 -5.52
CA MET A 208 -10.64 -11.30 -6.64
C MET A 208 -10.02 -10.87 -7.98
N GLY A 209 -9.44 -9.68 -8.07
CA GLY A 209 -8.77 -9.17 -9.27
C GLY A 209 -7.60 -10.04 -9.73
N THR A 210 -6.77 -10.54 -8.80
CA THR A 210 -5.63 -11.42 -9.13
C THR A 210 -6.08 -12.75 -9.74
N THR A 211 -7.17 -13.34 -9.24
CA THR A 211 -7.71 -14.59 -9.79
C THR A 211 -8.23 -14.42 -11.23
N LYS A 212 -8.73 -13.22 -11.57
CA LYS A 212 -9.18 -12.87 -12.93
C LYS A 212 -8.03 -12.54 -13.87
N LEU A 213 -6.92 -12.01 -13.35
CA LEU A 213 -5.69 -11.82 -14.11
C LEU A 213 -5.07 -13.17 -14.52
N GLY A 214 -5.16 -14.21 -13.67
CA GLY A 214 -4.62 -15.55 -13.94
C GLY A 214 -3.18 -15.74 -13.43
N GLU A 215 -2.79 -17.00 -13.21
CA GLU A 215 -1.55 -17.37 -12.49
C GLU A 215 -0.26 -16.86 -13.15
N LYS A 216 -0.23 -16.76 -14.50
CA LYS A 216 0.92 -16.23 -15.26
C LYS A 216 1.25 -14.77 -14.94
N TYR A 217 0.30 -14.00 -14.41
CA TYR A 217 0.43 -12.54 -14.20
C TYR A 217 0.34 -12.13 -12.74
N GLY A 218 0.44 -13.09 -11.82
CA GLY A 218 0.39 -12.82 -10.37
C GLY A 218 1.41 -11.77 -9.92
N PHE A 219 2.61 -11.75 -10.51
CA PHE A 219 3.66 -10.81 -10.09
C PHE A 219 3.37 -9.35 -10.48
N SER A 220 2.75 -9.09 -11.63
CA SER A 220 2.44 -7.74 -12.09
C SER A 220 1.23 -7.14 -11.38
N SER A 221 0.38 -7.98 -10.79
CA SER A 221 -0.83 -7.57 -10.08
C SER A 221 -0.55 -6.61 -8.90
N TRP A 222 0.53 -6.81 -8.16
CA TRP A 222 0.88 -5.96 -7.00
C TRP A 222 1.24 -4.55 -7.44
N SER A 223 2.05 -4.42 -8.50
CA SER A 223 2.39 -3.13 -9.09
C SER A 223 1.16 -2.40 -9.61
N ILE A 224 0.27 -3.10 -10.32
CA ILE A 224 -0.99 -2.53 -10.81
C ILE A 224 -1.84 -2.02 -9.64
N HIS A 225 -1.97 -2.82 -8.58
CA HIS A 225 -2.71 -2.44 -7.37
C HIS A 225 -2.16 -1.16 -6.73
N MET A 226 -0.84 -1.08 -6.52
CA MET A 226 -0.19 0.11 -5.97
C MET A 226 -0.37 1.34 -6.87
N ALA A 227 -0.24 1.18 -8.19
CA ALA A 227 -0.46 2.27 -9.15
C ALA A 227 -1.88 2.82 -9.05
N PHE A 228 -2.90 1.95 -9.01
CA PHE A 228 -4.29 2.37 -8.88
C PHE A 228 -4.58 3.08 -7.55
N ILE A 229 -4.05 2.59 -6.43
CA ILE A 229 -4.20 3.27 -5.13
C ILE A 229 -3.73 4.72 -5.24
N ILE A 230 -2.57 4.95 -5.86
CA ILE A 230 -1.98 6.29 -5.97
C ILE A 230 -2.74 7.16 -6.96
N VAL A 231 -3.17 6.61 -8.10
CA VAL A 231 -4.01 7.32 -9.07
C VAL A 231 -5.31 7.78 -8.41
N PHE A 232 -6.07 6.87 -7.79
CA PHE A 232 -7.34 7.23 -7.15
C PHE A 232 -7.16 8.16 -5.95
N SER A 233 -6.09 8.00 -5.17
CA SER A 233 -5.75 8.92 -4.08
C SER A 233 -5.52 10.34 -4.60
N ASN A 234 -4.77 10.50 -5.68
CA ASN A 234 -4.51 11.80 -6.29
C ASN A 234 -5.77 12.39 -6.95
N LEU A 235 -6.61 11.57 -7.58
CA LEU A 235 -7.90 12.01 -8.13
C LEU A 235 -8.84 12.54 -7.04
N TRP A 236 -8.92 11.86 -5.90
CA TRP A 236 -9.66 12.36 -4.74
C TRP A 236 -9.07 13.67 -4.20
N GLY A 237 -7.74 13.78 -4.10
CA GLY A 237 -7.08 15.03 -3.71
C GLY A 237 -7.39 16.19 -4.67
N LEU A 238 -7.46 15.93 -5.98
CA LEU A 238 -7.90 16.93 -6.97
C LEU A 238 -9.37 17.29 -6.82
N TYR A 239 -10.24 16.31 -6.59
CA TYR A 239 -11.68 16.52 -6.37
C TYR A 239 -11.98 17.34 -5.11
N PHE A 240 -11.30 17.04 -3.99
CA PHE A 240 -11.41 17.81 -2.74
C PHE A 240 -10.64 19.14 -2.78
N HIS A 241 -10.14 19.55 -3.95
CA HIS A 241 -9.43 20.80 -4.16
C HIS A 241 -8.18 20.98 -3.27
N GLU A 242 -7.52 19.89 -2.91
CA GLU A 242 -6.35 19.87 -2.04
C GLU A 242 -5.14 20.63 -2.65
N TRP A 243 -5.14 20.83 -3.97
CA TRP A 243 -4.10 21.51 -4.73
C TRP A 243 -4.45 22.96 -5.07
N ARG A 244 -5.53 23.50 -4.49
CA ARG A 244 -5.92 24.91 -4.66
C ARG A 244 -4.95 25.77 -3.84
N GLY A 245 -4.39 26.80 -4.47
CA GLY A 245 -3.39 27.68 -3.85
C GLY A 245 -1.94 27.33 -4.19
N THR A 246 -1.68 26.13 -4.72
CA THR A 246 -0.34 25.76 -5.20
C THR A 246 -0.03 26.35 -6.58
N SER A 247 1.25 26.49 -6.93
CA SER A 247 1.70 26.98 -8.22
C SER A 247 1.25 26.07 -9.38
N ARG A 248 1.12 26.66 -10.57
CA ARG A 248 0.82 25.89 -11.81
C ARG A 248 1.87 24.81 -12.10
N LYS A 249 3.13 25.02 -11.66
CA LYS A 249 4.20 24.04 -11.81
C LYS A 249 3.96 22.82 -10.92
N THR A 250 3.52 23.03 -9.68
CA THR A 250 3.19 21.96 -8.72
C THR A 250 1.99 21.15 -9.20
N GLN A 251 0.93 21.81 -9.65
CA GLN A 251 -0.22 21.14 -10.28
C GLN A 251 0.20 20.36 -11.54
N GLY A 252 1.12 20.90 -12.35
CA GLY A 252 1.68 20.21 -13.51
C GLY A 252 2.42 18.93 -13.15
N LEU A 253 3.14 18.88 -12.02
CA LEU A 253 3.80 17.66 -11.53
C LEU A 253 2.80 16.59 -11.09
N VAL A 254 1.70 16.98 -10.44
CA VAL A 254 0.62 16.03 -10.08
C VAL A 254 0.05 15.37 -11.32
N TRP A 255 -0.28 16.18 -12.34
CA TRP A 255 -0.78 15.67 -13.61
C TRP A 255 0.24 14.81 -14.34
N ALA A 256 1.51 15.22 -14.36
CA ALA A 256 2.57 14.41 -14.95
C ALA A 256 2.69 13.04 -14.24
N GLY A 257 2.71 13.03 -12.91
CA GLY A 257 2.74 11.80 -12.10
C GLY A 257 1.54 10.90 -12.38
N LEU A 258 0.33 11.47 -12.40
CA LEU A 258 -0.91 10.74 -12.73
C LEU A 258 -0.86 10.11 -14.13
N LEU A 259 -0.47 10.88 -15.15
CA LEU A 259 -0.36 10.40 -16.52
C LEU A 259 0.71 9.31 -16.65
N THR A 260 1.84 9.46 -15.95
CA THR A 260 2.89 8.43 -15.90
C THR A 260 2.39 7.16 -15.21
N LEU A 261 1.66 7.25 -14.11
CA LEU A 261 1.09 6.08 -13.41
C LEU A 261 0.06 5.35 -14.27
N ILE A 262 -0.84 6.07 -14.94
CA ILE A 262 -1.81 5.50 -15.88
C ILE A 262 -1.07 4.81 -17.04
N GLY A 263 -0.12 5.51 -17.67
CA GLY A 263 0.71 4.95 -18.74
C GLY A 263 1.48 3.71 -18.30
N SER A 264 2.04 3.72 -17.09
CA SER A 264 2.73 2.55 -16.52
C SER A 264 1.81 1.35 -16.38
N THR A 265 0.57 1.56 -15.95
CA THR A 265 -0.45 0.51 -15.82
C THR A 265 -0.81 -0.08 -17.19
N MET A 266 -0.93 0.76 -18.21
CA MET A 266 -1.16 0.31 -19.59
C MET A 266 0.01 -0.50 -20.14
N VAL A 267 1.26 -0.07 -19.87
CA VAL A 267 2.47 -0.80 -20.27
C VAL A 267 2.55 -2.16 -19.58
N ILE A 268 2.29 -2.23 -18.28
CA ILE A 268 2.23 -3.50 -17.54
C ILE A 268 1.12 -4.41 -18.12
N GLY A 269 -0.06 -3.86 -18.39
CA GLY A 269 -1.17 -4.58 -19.01
C GLY A 269 -0.82 -5.12 -20.41
N TYR A 270 -0.14 -4.33 -21.24
CA TYR A 270 0.35 -4.77 -22.54
C TYR A 270 1.42 -5.85 -22.42
N GLY A 271 2.32 -5.73 -21.45
CA GLY A 271 3.30 -6.77 -21.13
C GLY A 271 2.61 -8.10 -20.75
N ASN A 272 1.51 -8.05 -19.99
CA ASN A 272 0.70 -9.23 -19.71
C ASN A 272 0.09 -9.83 -20.99
N TYR A 273 -0.48 -8.99 -21.87
CA TYR A 273 -1.04 -9.41 -23.17
C TYR A 273 0.01 -10.09 -24.08
N LEU A 274 1.23 -9.57 -24.14
CA LEU A 274 2.32 -10.18 -24.91
C LEU A 274 2.71 -11.59 -24.44
N ALA A 275 2.35 -11.99 -23.22
CA ALA A 275 2.58 -13.34 -22.73
C ALA A 275 1.38 -14.29 -22.95
N THR A 276 0.23 -13.77 -23.36
CA THR A 276 -0.92 -14.57 -23.83
C THR A 276 -0.86 -14.90 -25.31
N GLY A 277 -0.12 -14.09 -26.10
CA GLY A 277 0.09 -14.29 -27.54
C GLY A 277 1.22 -15.24 -27.88
#